data_AF-R6ZV35-F1
#
_entry.id   AF-R6ZV35-F1
#
_cell.length_a   1.000
_cell.length_b   1.000
_cell.length_c   1.000
_cell.angle_alpha   90.00
_cell.angle_beta   90.00
_cell.angle_gamma   90.00
#
_symmetry.space_group_name_H-M   'P 1'
#
loop_
_entity.id
_entity.type
_entity.pdbx_description
1 polymer ?
#
loop_
_entity_poly.entity_id
_entity_poly.type
_entity_poly.pdbx_seq_one_letter_code
_entity_poly.pdbx_strand_id
1 'polypeptide(L)'
;MTYLLDRGFPFGLENLLLCGKNIEEKGLQIIAQIDAKHIVHGSDELKKLFEIIESKCINKRMWVLLGSVDSKKWLPLQLASVSAEKSDIRREIKTDLKRMIPFDSDKDIRKWTSKFHGAIMDVEIGKDIVCQKYSKLREKCPHFAIAVLVKEEYGNEDVDIISKYQKKEIELAYELKPLIWNPSPREKVYIKEKTIL
;
A
#
# COMPACT_ATOMS: atom_id res chain seq x y z
N MET A 1 -34.82 10.26 4.08
CA MET A 1 -33.76 10.94 4.82
C MET A 1 -32.60 9.95 4.88
N THR A 2 -31.55 10.13 4.08
CA THR A 2 -30.39 9.22 4.04
C THR A 2 -29.47 9.58 5.19
N TYR A 3 -29.22 8.65 6.11
CA TYR A 3 -28.34 8.88 7.25
C TYR A 3 -26.89 8.97 6.77
N LEU A 4 -26.04 9.67 7.54
CA LEU A 4 -24.60 9.74 7.27
C LEU A 4 -23.95 8.34 7.15
N LEU A 5 -24.52 7.34 7.85
CA LEU A 5 -24.08 5.94 7.82
C LEU A 5 -24.46 5.20 6.53
N ASP A 6 -25.43 5.71 5.77
CA ASP A 6 -25.87 5.10 4.50
C ASP A 6 -24.96 5.51 3.32
N ARG A 7 -24.04 6.46 3.54
CA ARG A 7 -23.15 6.94 2.50
C ARG A 7 -21.96 6.00 2.35
N GLY A 8 -21.85 5.38 1.17
CA GLY A 8 -20.76 4.47 0.82
C GLY A 8 -19.40 5.18 0.82
N PHE A 9 -18.34 4.40 1.06
CA PHE A 9 -16.97 4.87 0.86
C PHE A 9 -16.79 5.34 -0.61
N PRO A 10 -16.05 6.44 -0.89
CA PRO A 10 -15.23 7.26 0.02
C PRO A 10 -15.92 8.55 0.47
N PHE A 11 -17.20 8.50 0.86
CA PHE A 11 -17.94 9.68 1.32
C PHE A 11 -17.16 10.52 2.36
N GLY A 12 -17.13 11.84 2.16
CA GLY A 12 -16.43 12.79 3.02
C GLY A 12 -14.93 12.95 2.71
N LEU A 13 -14.40 12.20 1.75
CA LEU A 13 -13.01 12.27 1.28
C LEU A 13 -12.90 12.77 -0.17
N GLU A 14 -13.97 13.37 -0.71
CA GLU A 14 -14.05 13.77 -2.12
C GLU A 14 -12.95 14.78 -2.51
N ASN A 15 -12.50 15.60 -1.56
CA ASN A 15 -11.41 16.56 -1.74
C ASN A 15 -10.01 15.93 -1.77
N LEU A 16 -9.88 14.64 -1.39
CA LEU A 16 -8.63 13.88 -1.44
C LEU A 16 -8.54 12.99 -2.70
N LEU A 17 -9.61 12.93 -3.50
CA LEU A 17 -9.63 12.15 -4.72
C LEU A 17 -8.78 12.81 -5.81
N LEU A 18 -7.87 12.04 -6.38
CA LEU A 18 -6.96 12.46 -7.43
C LEU A 18 -7.43 11.90 -8.78
N CYS A 19 -7.47 12.73 -9.82
CA CYS A 19 -7.54 12.24 -11.19
C CYS A 19 -6.13 12.01 -11.76
N GLY A 20 -6.01 11.40 -12.94
CA GLY A 20 -4.72 11.12 -13.58
C GLY A 20 -3.79 12.34 -13.64
N LYS A 21 -4.34 13.51 -14.00
CA LYS A 21 -3.57 14.76 -14.04
C LYS A 21 -3.05 15.17 -12.64
N ASN A 22 -3.85 15.03 -11.59
CA ASN A 22 -3.42 15.36 -10.23
C ASN A 22 -2.31 14.41 -9.74
N ILE A 23 -2.33 13.15 -10.16
CA ILE A 23 -1.29 12.17 -9.81
C ILE A 23 0.02 12.55 -10.49
N GLU A 24 -0.02 12.90 -11.78
CA GLU A 24 1.15 13.35 -12.54
C GLU A 24 1.74 14.66 -12.00
N GLU A 25 0.88 15.62 -11.60
CA GLU A 25 1.30 16.87 -10.94
C GLU A 25 2.06 16.61 -9.62
N LYS A 26 1.81 15.48 -8.97
CA LYS A 26 2.53 15.02 -7.76
C LYS A 26 3.82 14.25 -8.08
N GLY A 27 4.22 14.19 -9.36
CA GLY A 27 5.39 13.46 -9.82
C GLY A 27 5.23 11.94 -9.81
N LEU A 28 4.00 11.45 -9.71
CA LEU A 28 3.66 10.04 -9.68
C LEU A 28 3.17 9.55 -11.04
N GLN A 29 3.42 8.28 -11.34
CA GLN A 29 2.89 7.59 -12.50
C GLN A 29 2.25 6.28 -12.08
N ILE A 30 0.99 6.06 -12.47
CA ILE A 30 0.35 4.75 -12.34
C ILE A 30 1.04 3.77 -13.30
N ILE A 31 1.62 2.70 -12.75
CA ILE A 31 2.34 1.69 -13.54
C ILE A 31 1.48 0.47 -13.86
N ALA A 32 0.45 0.21 -13.04
CA ALA A 32 -0.44 -0.92 -13.16
C ALA A 32 -1.75 -0.69 -12.38
N GLN A 33 -2.81 -1.37 -12.81
CA GLN A 33 -4.14 -1.36 -12.18
C GLN A 33 -4.69 -2.79 -12.11
N ILE A 34 -5.58 -3.05 -11.15
CA ILE A 34 -6.25 -4.33 -10.98
C ILE A 34 -7.61 -4.16 -10.31
N ASP A 35 -8.60 -4.95 -10.72
CA ASP A 35 -9.85 -5.05 -9.98
C ASP A 35 -9.69 -5.96 -8.77
N ALA A 36 -10.29 -5.58 -7.64
CA ALA A 36 -10.30 -6.33 -6.39
C ALA A 36 -10.68 -7.81 -6.57
N LYS A 37 -11.63 -8.09 -7.47
CA LYS A 37 -12.09 -9.46 -7.78
C LYS A 37 -10.97 -10.38 -8.30
N HIS A 38 -9.94 -9.82 -8.92
CA HIS A 38 -8.80 -10.56 -9.45
C HIS A 38 -7.66 -10.74 -8.43
N ILE A 39 -7.72 -10.08 -7.27
CA ILE A 39 -6.75 -10.30 -6.20
C ILE A 39 -7.13 -11.55 -5.41
N VAL A 40 -6.87 -12.72 -6.01
CA VAL A 40 -7.19 -14.05 -5.47
C VAL A 40 -6.08 -15.05 -5.79
N HIS A 41 -6.04 -16.18 -5.09
CA HIS A 41 -5.09 -17.25 -5.39
C HIS A 41 -5.21 -17.72 -6.84
N GLY A 42 -4.08 -17.81 -7.53
CA GLY A 42 -3.99 -18.38 -8.88
C GLY A 42 -4.45 -17.47 -10.02
N SER A 43 -4.97 -16.26 -9.75
CA SER A 43 -5.39 -15.31 -10.79
C SER A 43 -4.25 -14.98 -11.75
N ASP A 44 -4.55 -15.02 -13.05
CA ASP A 44 -3.61 -14.64 -14.10
C ASP A 44 -3.42 -13.13 -14.19
N GLU A 45 -4.44 -12.34 -13.89
CA GLU A 45 -4.33 -10.88 -13.79
C GLU A 45 -3.42 -10.46 -12.65
N LEU A 46 -3.51 -11.12 -11.50
CA LEU A 46 -2.59 -10.87 -10.37
C LEU A 46 -1.15 -11.27 -10.72
N LYS A 47 -0.93 -12.37 -11.45
CA LYS A 47 0.39 -12.76 -11.95
C LYS A 47 0.95 -11.70 -12.91
N LYS A 48 0.16 -11.26 -13.90
CA LYS A 48 0.53 -10.18 -14.84
C LYS A 48 0.88 -8.88 -14.10
N LEU A 49 0.09 -8.51 -13.09
CA LEU A 49 0.39 -7.37 -12.24
C LEU A 49 1.76 -7.52 -11.56
N PHE A 50 2.08 -8.70 -11.02
CA PHE A 50 3.38 -8.97 -10.40
C PHE A 50 4.54 -8.93 -11.39
N GLU A 51 4.35 -9.30 -12.65
CA GLU A 51 5.35 -9.17 -13.71
C GLU A 51 5.59 -7.69 -14.09
N ILE A 52 4.53 -6.88 -14.15
CA ILE A 52 4.64 -5.43 -14.36
C ILE A 52 5.40 -4.79 -13.20
N ILE A 53 5.13 -5.19 -11.96
CA ILE A 53 5.86 -4.71 -10.78
C ILE A 53 7.33 -5.10 -10.86
N GLU A 54 7.67 -6.33 -11.26
CA GLU A 54 9.07 -6.75 -11.41
C GLU A 54 9.84 -5.90 -12.41
N SER A 55 9.21 -5.57 -13.54
CA SER A 55 9.87 -4.83 -14.62
C SER A 55 9.93 -3.32 -14.36
N LYS A 56 8.84 -2.72 -13.86
CA LYS A 56 8.72 -1.26 -13.73
C LYS A 56 9.22 -0.70 -12.40
N CYS A 57 9.37 -1.53 -11.37
CA CYS A 57 9.82 -1.08 -10.05
C CYS A 57 11.30 -1.38 -9.76
N ILE A 58 12.09 -1.77 -10.76
CA ILE A 58 13.54 -1.97 -10.59
C ILE A 58 14.18 -0.69 -10.06
N ASN A 59 14.93 -0.80 -8.97
CA ASN A 59 15.60 0.31 -8.27
C ASN A 59 14.66 1.38 -7.68
N LYS A 60 13.34 1.23 -7.83
CA LYS A 60 12.38 2.21 -7.33
C LYS A 60 12.29 2.15 -5.80
N ARG A 61 12.27 3.31 -5.14
CA ARG A 61 12.33 3.43 -3.68
C ARG A 61 11.03 3.80 -3.02
N MET A 62 10.06 4.30 -3.77
CA MET A 62 8.78 4.77 -3.25
C MET A 62 7.62 4.31 -4.11
N TRP A 63 6.51 4.03 -3.43
CA TRP A 63 5.28 3.61 -4.10
C TRP A 63 4.04 4.07 -3.36
N VAL A 64 2.95 4.21 -4.11
CA VAL A 64 1.63 4.57 -3.59
C VAL A 64 0.63 3.51 -4.01
N LEU A 65 -0.13 3.00 -3.05
CA LEU A 65 -1.35 2.26 -3.29
C LEU A 65 -2.51 3.23 -3.42
N LEU A 66 -3.21 3.16 -4.54
CA LEU A 66 -4.41 3.93 -4.81
C LEU A 66 -5.63 3.01 -4.85
N GLY A 67 -6.76 3.49 -4.34
CA GLY A 67 -8.05 2.81 -4.40
C GLY A 67 -9.10 3.65 -5.12
N SER A 68 -10.00 3.01 -5.85
CA SER A 68 -11.06 3.72 -6.58
C SER A 68 -12.34 2.90 -6.63
N VAL A 69 -13.47 3.62 -6.66
CA VAL A 69 -14.81 3.07 -6.90
C VAL A 69 -15.19 3.04 -8.38
N ASP A 70 -14.56 3.86 -9.21
CA ASP A 70 -14.94 4.09 -10.61
C ASP A 70 -13.77 4.01 -11.60
N SER A 71 -12.55 3.72 -11.12
CA SER A 71 -11.27 3.73 -11.86
C SER A 71 -10.88 5.08 -12.50
N LYS A 72 -11.59 6.16 -12.17
CA LYS A 72 -11.36 7.52 -12.69
C LYS A 72 -10.78 8.44 -11.63
N LYS A 73 -11.28 8.31 -10.40
CA LYS A 73 -10.85 9.08 -9.24
C LYS A 73 -10.23 8.16 -8.21
N TRP A 74 -9.01 8.48 -7.81
CA TRP A 74 -8.16 7.62 -7.00
C TRP A 74 -7.94 8.26 -5.63
N LEU A 75 -8.28 7.52 -4.58
CA LEU A 75 -7.92 7.89 -3.22
C LEU A 75 -6.54 7.31 -2.89
N PRO A 76 -5.59 8.13 -2.40
CA PRO A 76 -4.36 7.61 -1.81
C PRO A 76 -4.69 6.76 -0.59
N LEU A 77 -4.41 5.46 -0.68
CA LEU A 77 -4.61 4.54 0.44
C LEU A 77 -3.33 4.49 1.27
N GLN A 78 -2.23 4.06 0.67
CA GLN A 78 -0.95 3.89 1.34
C GLN A 78 0.17 4.54 0.55
N LEU A 79 1.16 5.04 1.26
CA LEU A 79 2.44 5.47 0.74
C LEU A 79 3.52 4.80 1.60
N ALA A 80 4.60 4.33 0.96
CA ALA A 80 5.74 3.78 1.67
C ALA A 80 7.02 3.89 0.84
N SER A 81 8.16 3.86 1.54
CA SER A 81 9.49 3.89 0.97
C SER A 81 10.41 2.80 1.54
N VAL A 82 11.43 2.43 0.77
CA VAL A 82 12.46 1.47 1.19
C VAL A 82 13.80 2.17 1.33
N SER A 83 14.29 2.26 2.57
CA SER A 83 15.55 2.93 2.91
C SER A 83 16.80 2.05 2.78
N ALA A 84 16.65 0.73 2.82
CA ALA A 84 17.77 -0.20 2.77
C ALA A 84 18.53 -0.12 1.43
N GLU A 85 19.86 0.03 1.48
CA GLU A 85 20.70 0.03 0.29
C GLU A 85 20.47 -1.22 -0.57
N LYS A 86 20.52 -1.06 -1.90
CA LYS A 86 20.29 -2.13 -2.90
C LYS A 86 18.94 -2.88 -2.81
N SER A 87 17.98 -2.37 -2.02
CA SER A 87 16.60 -2.87 -2.00
C SER A 87 15.68 -1.98 -2.86
N ASP A 88 14.52 -2.52 -3.25
CA ASP A 88 13.47 -1.74 -3.91
C ASP A 88 12.09 -2.19 -3.43
N ILE A 89 11.07 -1.46 -3.87
CA ILE A 89 9.66 -1.61 -3.46
C ILE A 89 8.99 -2.90 -3.93
N ARG A 90 9.60 -3.71 -4.82
CA ARG A 90 8.93 -4.85 -5.47
C ARG A 90 8.39 -5.86 -4.47
N ARG A 91 9.22 -6.26 -3.50
CA ARG A 91 8.86 -7.25 -2.49
C ARG A 91 7.71 -6.74 -1.61
N GLU A 92 7.75 -5.47 -1.24
CA GLU A 92 6.76 -4.86 -0.36
C GLU A 92 5.39 -4.78 -1.03
N ILE A 93 5.33 -4.23 -2.25
CA ILE A 93 4.08 -4.13 -3.03
C ILE A 93 3.44 -5.51 -3.18
N LYS A 94 4.22 -6.53 -3.57
CA LYS A 94 3.73 -7.89 -3.73
C LYS A 94 3.23 -8.49 -2.43
N THR A 95 3.90 -8.20 -1.32
CA THR A 95 3.49 -8.67 0.01
C THR A 95 2.16 -8.05 0.39
N ASP A 96 1.98 -6.74 0.17
CA ASP A 96 0.76 -6.02 0.50
C ASP A 96 -0.43 -6.43 -0.39
N LEU A 97 -0.20 -6.67 -1.68
CA LEU A 97 -1.22 -7.22 -2.57
C LEU A 97 -1.62 -8.65 -2.17
N LYS A 98 -0.67 -9.49 -1.72
CA LYS A 98 -0.99 -10.83 -1.20
C LYS A 98 -1.83 -10.78 0.08
N ARG A 99 -1.65 -9.76 0.93
CA ARG A 99 -2.46 -9.54 2.13
C ARG A 99 -3.90 -9.11 1.83
N MET A 100 -4.19 -8.72 0.59
CA MET A 100 -5.57 -8.45 0.13
C MET A 100 -6.27 -9.71 -0.38
N ILE A 101 -5.56 -10.82 -0.58
CA ILE A 101 -6.17 -12.07 -1.02
C ILE A 101 -7.16 -12.54 0.06
N PRO A 102 -8.43 -12.82 -0.31
CA PRO A 102 -9.41 -13.34 0.64
C PRO A 102 -8.95 -14.67 1.23
N PHE A 103 -9.19 -14.84 2.53
CA PHE A 103 -8.93 -16.09 3.24
C PHE A 103 -9.67 -17.26 2.58
N ASP A 104 -8.95 -18.35 2.34
CA ASP A 104 -9.43 -19.60 1.78
C ASP A 104 -9.15 -20.72 2.80
N SER A 105 -10.20 -21.30 3.39
CA SER A 105 -10.05 -22.33 4.43
C SER A 105 -9.30 -23.57 3.96
N ASP A 106 -9.31 -23.86 2.66
CA ASP A 106 -8.64 -25.04 2.10
C ASP A 106 -7.14 -24.82 1.90
N LYS A 107 -6.70 -23.55 1.82
CA LYS A 107 -5.31 -23.17 1.52
C LYS A 107 -4.59 -22.48 2.66
N ASP A 108 -5.32 -21.72 3.47
CA ASP A 108 -4.78 -20.82 4.48
C ASP A 108 -4.85 -21.39 5.91
N ILE A 109 -5.22 -22.65 6.04
CA ILE A 109 -5.13 -23.38 7.31
C ILE A 109 -3.86 -24.24 7.31
N ARG A 110 -2.96 -23.95 8.25
CA ARG A 110 -1.73 -24.74 8.46
C ARG A 110 -1.79 -25.47 9.79
N LYS A 111 -1.55 -26.78 9.75
CA LYS A 111 -1.30 -27.58 10.95
C LYS A 111 0.02 -27.17 11.60
N TRP A 112 -0.06 -26.69 12.83
CA TRP A 112 1.10 -26.45 13.67
C TRP A 112 1.58 -27.76 14.25
N THR A 113 2.80 -28.15 13.89
CA THR A 113 3.46 -29.34 14.41
C THR A 113 4.69 -28.93 15.20
N SER A 114 5.04 -29.71 16.22
CA SER A 114 6.32 -29.52 16.92
C SER A 114 7.23 -30.73 16.69
N LYS A 115 8.48 -30.63 17.13
CA LYS A 115 9.39 -31.78 17.13
C LYS A 115 8.88 -32.94 18.00
N PHE A 116 8.09 -32.64 19.03
CA PHE A 116 7.68 -33.60 20.07
C PHE A 116 6.25 -34.11 19.91
N HIS A 117 5.43 -33.41 19.13
CA HIS A 117 4.01 -33.72 18.93
C HIS A 117 3.65 -33.48 17.47
N GLY A 118 2.76 -34.31 16.92
CA GLY A 118 2.20 -34.17 15.58
C GLY A 118 1.39 -32.89 15.39
N ALA A 119 0.25 -32.93 14.70
CA ALA A 119 -0.59 -31.74 14.58
C ALA A 119 -1.18 -31.35 15.94
N ILE A 120 -0.81 -30.17 16.45
CA ILE A 120 -1.22 -29.65 17.77
C ILE A 120 -2.42 -28.72 17.63
N MET A 121 -2.41 -27.87 16.60
CA MET A 121 -3.50 -26.94 16.32
C MET A 121 -3.52 -26.55 14.84
N ASP A 122 -4.68 -26.12 14.37
CA ASP A 122 -4.83 -25.47 13.08
C ASP A 122 -4.62 -23.97 13.24
N VAL A 123 -3.78 -23.40 12.37
CA VAL A 123 -3.44 -21.98 12.37
C VAL A 123 -3.94 -21.34 11.09
N GLU A 124 -4.79 -20.33 11.26
CA GLU A 124 -5.29 -19.52 10.17
C GLU A 124 -4.24 -18.48 9.78
N ILE A 125 -3.71 -18.63 8.57
CA ILE A 125 -2.78 -17.69 7.94
C ILE A 125 -3.62 -16.59 7.27
N GLY A 126 -3.13 -15.35 7.29
CA GLY A 126 -3.80 -14.26 6.59
C GLY A 126 -4.97 -13.61 7.35
N LYS A 127 -5.13 -13.89 8.66
CA LYS A 127 -6.09 -13.22 9.54
C LYS A 127 -5.48 -12.28 10.58
N ASP A 128 -4.17 -12.03 10.51
CA ASP A 128 -3.52 -11.03 11.36
C ASP A 128 -4.01 -9.60 11.06
N ILE A 129 -3.69 -8.68 11.96
CA ILE A 129 -4.13 -7.28 11.89
C ILE A 129 -3.77 -6.60 10.55
N VAL A 130 -2.63 -6.97 9.94
CA VAL A 130 -2.17 -6.38 8.69
C VAL A 130 -3.01 -6.90 7.53
N CYS A 131 -3.32 -8.20 7.52
CA CYS A 131 -4.21 -8.78 6.52
C CYS A 131 -5.65 -8.25 6.65
N GLN A 132 -6.15 -8.05 7.88
CA GLN A 132 -7.46 -7.44 8.10
C GLN A 132 -7.55 -6.02 7.53
N LYS A 133 -6.51 -5.20 7.74
CA LYS A 133 -6.40 -3.85 7.15
C LYS A 133 -6.59 -3.90 5.63
N TYR A 134 -5.83 -4.76 4.93
CA TYR A 134 -5.89 -4.84 3.47
C TYR A 134 -7.18 -5.48 2.94
N SER A 135 -7.71 -6.48 3.64
CA SER A 135 -9.02 -7.06 3.34
C SER A 135 -10.13 -6.00 3.40
N LYS A 136 -10.12 -5.12 4.42
CA LYS A 136 -11.07 -4.00 4.52
C LYS A 136 -10.93 -2.97 3.42
N LEU A 137 -9.72 -2.66 2.96
CA LEU A 137 -9.55 -1.79 1.78
C LEU A 137 -10.17 -2.44 0.53
N ARG A 138 -9.96 -3.75 0.34
CA ARG A 138 -10.52 -4.52 -0.77
C ARG A 138 -12.04 -4.52 -0.77
N GLU A 139 -12.68 -4.62 0.40
CA GLU A 139 -14.14 -4.51 0.52
C GLU A 139 -14.67 -3.13 0.09
N LYS A 140 -13.88 -2.07 0.28
CA LYS A 140 -14.29 -0.67 0.03
C LYS A 140 -13.92 -0.15 -1.36
N CYS A 141 -12.89 -0.70 -1.98
CA CYS A 141 -12.38 -0.28 -3.28
C CYS A 141 -12.49 -1.43 -4.30
N PRO A 142 -13.36 -1.35 -5.32
CA PRO A 142 -13.40 -2.34 -6.40
C PRO A 142 -12.18 -2.27 -7.32
N HIS A 143 -11.47 -1.14 -7.39
CA HIS A 143 -10.30 -0.95 -8.24
C HIS A 143 -9.10 -0.48 -7.43
N PHE A 144 -7.92 -0.99 -7.78
CA PHE A 144 -6.63 -0.61 -7.21
C PHE A 144 -5.65 -0.20 -8.30
N ALA A 145 -4.77 0.74 -7.96
CA ALA A 145 -3.65 1.13 -8.80
C ALA A 145 -2.37 1.24 -7.98
N ILE A 146 -1.25 0.91 -8.62
CA ILE A 146 0.09 1.12 -8.07
C ILE A 146 0.72 2.28 -8.82
N ALA A 147 1.15 3.30 -8.08
CA ALA A 147 1.89 4.42 -8.62
C ALA A 147 3.31 4.50 -8.04
N VAL A 148 4.25 4.99 -8.83
CA VAL A 148 5.65 5.19 -8.43
C VAL A 148 6.09 6.60 -8.79
N LEU A 149 7.13 7.10 -8.14
CA LEU A 149 7.74 8.36 -8.53
C LEU A 149 8.42 8.24 -9.91
N VAL A 150 8.11 9.20 -10.79
CA VAL A 150 8.72 9.30 -12.12
C VAL A 150 10.19 9.68 -11.97
N LYS A 151 10.46 10.77 -11.26
CA LYS A 151 11.80 11.25 -10.95
C LYS A 151 12.14 10.95 -9.50
N GLU A 152 13.19 10.19 -9.32
CA GLU A 152 13.73 9.78 -8.02
C GLU A 152 14.76 10.80 -7.52
N GLU A 153 14.33 12.07 -7.47
CA GLU A 153 15.11 13.16 -6.91
C GLU A 153 14.97 13.13 -5.38
N TYR A 154 15.86 12.35 -4.77
CA TYR A 154 16.04 12.33 -3.33
C TYR A 154 17.11 13.36 -2.96
N GLY A 155 16.92 14.09 -1.86
CA GLY A 155 17.95 15.01 -1.36
C GLY A 155 19.32 14.33 -1.28
N ASN A 156 20.41 15.09 -1.38
CA ASN A 156 21.74 14.50 -1.57
C ASN A 156 22.20 13.62 -0.40
N GLU A 157 21.71 13.88 0.82
CA GLU A 157 22.15 13.23 2.05
C GLU A 157 20.98 12.84 2.95
N ASP A 158 21.23 11.87 3.82
CA ASP A 158 20.32 11.54 4.92
C ASP A 158 20.17 12.75 5.85
N VAL A 159 18.98 12.91 6.41
CA VAL A 159 18.63 14.10 7.18
C VAL A 159 18.40 13.68 8.62
N ASP A 160 19.41 13.96 9.43
CA ASP A 160 19.39 13.68 10.87
C ASP A 160 19.17 12.19 11.16
N ILE A 161 18.06 11.81 11.79
CA ILE A 161 17.78 10.41 12.18
C ILE A 161 17.04 9.59 11.09
N ILE A 162 16.66 10.21 9.97
CA ILE A 162 15.94 9.57 8.87
C ILE A 162 16.70 9.63 7.55
N SER A 163 16.46 8.65 6.69
CA SER A 163 17.06 8.65 5.35
C SER A 163 16.40 9.69 4.43
N LYS A 164 17.11 10.05 3.35
CA LYS A 164 16.56 10.92 2.29
C LYS A 164 15.26 10.40 1.67
N TYR A 165 15.08 9.08 1.61
CA TYR A 165 13.87 8.44 1.08
C TYR A 165 12.68 8.64 2.02
N GLN A 166 12.92 8.46 3.33
CA GLN A 166 11.91 8.66 4.37
C GLN A 166 11.48 10.12 4.47
N LYS A 167 12.43 11.06 4.32
CA LYS A 167 12.09 12.48 4.23
C LYS A 167 11.15 12.75 3.05
N LYS A 168 11.46 12.19 1.87
CA LYS A 168 10.61 12.35 0.68
C LYS A 168 9.23 11.68 0.86
N GLU A 169 9.19 10.55 1.55
CA GLU A 169 7.94 9.89 1.94
C GLU A 169 7.08 10.81 2.81
N ILE A 170 7.66 11.43 3.85
CA ILE A 170 6.95 12.37 4.72
C ILE A 170 6.39 13.54 3.93
N GLU A 171 7.22 14.20 3.11
CA GLU A 171 6.79 15.34 2.27
C GLU A 171 5.57 14.95 1.42
N LEU A 172 5.66 13.81 0.73
CA LEU A 172 4.59 13.33 -0.12
C LEU A 172 3.36 12.87 0.68
N ALA A 173 3.54 12.35 1.90
CA ALA A 173 2.43 11.98 2.78
C ALA A 173 1.60 13.19 3.19
N TYR A 174 2.24 14.33 3.51
CA TYR A 174 1.52 15.57 3.83
C TYR A 174 0.74 16.12 2.62
N GLU A 175 1.27 15.96 1.42
CA GLU A 175 0.61 16.37 0.20
C GLU A 175 -0.56 15.46 -0.20
N LEU A 176 -0.36 14.14 -0.17
CA LEU A 176 -1.34 13.16 -0.64
C LEU A 176 -2.39 12.81 0.41
N LYS A 177 -2.06 12.96 1.70
CA LYS A 177 -2.91 12.56 2.84
C LYS A 177 -3.46 11.13 2.70
N PRO A 178 -2.58 10.13 2.53
CA PRO A 178 -3.00 8.74 2.40
C PRO A 178 -3.78 8.25 3.62
N LEU A 179 -4.83 7.46 3.36
CA LEU A 179 -5.78 6.99 4.38
C LEU A 179 -5.10 6.19 5.51
N ILE A 180 -4.07 5.42 5.19
CA ILE A 180 -3.41 4.47 6.09
C ILE A 180 -1.89 4.66 6.08
N TRP A 181 -1.43 5.89 6.31
CA TRP A 181 -0.01 6.17 6.56
C TRP A 181 0.28 6.31 8.04
N ASN A 182 1.31 5.58 8.48
CA ASN A 182 1.77 5.60 9.86
C ASN A 182 3.30 5.69 9.85
N PRO A 183 3.86 6.87 10.16
CA PRO A 183 5.30 7.03 10.15
C PRO A 183 5.97 6.09 11.16
N SER A 184 7.13 5.59 10.79
CA SER A 184 8.03 4.83 11.67
C SER A 184 8.38 5.64 12.93
N PRO A 185 8.85 4.98 14.01
CA PRO A 185 9.22 5.68 15.23
C PRO A 185 10.24 6.82 15.02
N ARG A 186 11.22 6.63 14.11
CA ARG A 186 12.21 7.66 13.77
C ARG A 186 11.58 8.83 13.02
N GLU A 187 10.72 8.56 12.05
CA GLU A 187 9.99 9.61 11.32
C GLU A 187 9.08 10.40 12.25
N LYS A 188 8.44 9.76 13.23
CA LYS A 188 7.63 10.45 14.25
C LYS A 188 8.44 11.43 15.08
N VAL A 189 9.65 11.04 15.49
CA VAL A 189 10.58 11.93 16.22
C VAL A 189 10.98 13.09 15.32
N TYR A 190 11.42 12.81 14.09
CA TYR A 190 11.79 13.84 13.11
C TYR A 190 10.66 14.85 12.86
N ILE A 191 9.44 14.36 12.63
CA ILE A 191 8.26 15.20 12.43
C ILE A 191 8.04 16.08 13.66
N LYS A 192 8.07 15.52 14.86
CA LYS A 192 7.86 16.29 16.10
C LYS A 192 8.89 17.40 16.29
N GLU A 193 10.15 17.14 15.97
CA GLU A 193 11.24 18.11 16.11
C GLU A 193 11.24 19.19 15.02
N LYS A 194 10.74 18.88 13.82
CA LYS A 194 10.64 19.84 12.71
C LYS A 194 9.29 20.55 12.62
N THR A 195 8.26 20.04 13.30
CA THR A 195 6.93 20.67 13.39
C THR A 195 6.83 21.58 14.63
N ILE A 196 7.95 22.12 15.13
CA ILE A 196 7.90 23.26 16.05
C ILE A 196 7.47 24.49 15.24
N LEU A 197 6.15 24.64 15.09
CA LEU A 197 5.42 25.86 14.72
C LEU A 197 4.31 26.06 15.75
#